data_AF-A0A2M7VFP2-F1
#
_entry.id   AF-A0A2M7VFP2-F1
#
_cell.length_a   1.000
_cell.length_b   1.000
_cell.length_c   1.000
_cell.angle_alpha   90.00
_cell.angle_beta   90.00
_cell.angle_gamma   90.00
#
_symmetry.space_group_name_H-M   'P 1'
#
loop_
_entity.id
_entity.type
_entity.pdbx_description
1 polymer ?
#
loop_
_entity_poly.entity_id
_entity_poly.type
_entity_poly.pdbx_seq_one_letter_code
_entity_poly.pdbx_strand_id
1 'polypeptide(L)'
;MIKNMDLSRRQIIIIGIAAVILVLVVALILLWQPTSDEQSKLSEDLKTEPQVFDSASVKTDETSKDLLALRLAARNFTERYLSFSNQNWGENIEAVRINMTKQMQEAADSELQKVREFYNADNFYGVSTKVLAERVTLNDKQGGELELEVQKVEKVGSKQNIIYKKYKIGLLKNNETWLVNTFREM
;
A
#
# COMPACT_ATOMS: atom_id res chain seq x y z
N MET A 1 -26.17 28.45 43.55
CA MET A 1 -25.80 28.17 44.96
C MET A 1 -24.47 27.43 44.95
N ILE A 2 -23.36 28.15 45.12
CA ILE A 2 -22.00 27.56 45.06
C ILE A 2 -21.74 26.92 46.43
N LYS A 3 -21.68 25.60 46.46
CA LYS A 3 -21.40 24.82 47.68
C LYS A 3 -19.91 24.99 48.01
N ASN A 4 -19.61 25.85 48.98
CA ASN A 4 -18.26 25.98 49.52
C ASN A 4 -17.87 24.64 50.15
N MET A 5 -16.87 24.00 49.56
CA MET A 5 -16.37 22.70 50.00
C MET A 5 -15.30 22.95 51.06
N ASP A 6 -15.62 22.69 52.33
CA ASP A 6 -14.68 22.84 53.44
C ASP A 6 -13.70 21.66 53.42
N LEU A 7 -12.50 21.91 52.89
CA LEU A 7 -11.45 20.92 52.69
C LEU A 7 -10.62 20.78 53.97
N SER A 8 -10.54 19.56 54.51
CA SER A 8 -9.69 19.30 55.68
C SER A 8 -8.21 19.52 55.35
N ARG A 9 -7.40 19.90 56.35
CA ARG A 9 -5.96 20.18 56.19
C ARG A 9 -5.18 19.06 55.49
N ARG A 10 -5.61 17.79 55.67
CA ARG A 10 -5.00 16.62 55.01
C ARG A 10 -5.35 16.54 53.52
N GLN A 11 -6.56 16.91 53.13
CA GLN A 11 -7.00 16.93 51.73
C GLN A 11 -6.31 18.06 50.94
N ILE A 12 -6.05 19.21 51.57
CA ILE A 12 -5.30 20.30 50.95
C ILE A 12 -3.87 19.85 50.60
N ILE A 13 -3.20 19.09 51.48
CA ILE A 13 -1.85 18.56 51.23
C ILE A 13 -1.86 17.54 50.08
N ILE A 14 -2.83 16.63 50.05
CA ILE A 14 -2.94 15.61 48.99
C ILE A 14 -3.20 16.26 47.62
N ILE A 15 -4.10 17.24 47.56
CA ILE A 15 -4.38 17.98 46.32
C ILE A 15 -3.14 18.76 45.86
N GLY A 16 -2.39 19.35 46.79
CA GLY A 16 -1.13 20.03 46.50
C GLY A 16 -0.08 19.08 45.89
N ILE A 17 0.13 17.90 46.48
CA ILE A 17 1.08 16.90 45.96
C ILE A 17 0.63 16.39 44.59
N ALA A 18 -0.67 16.10 44.42
CA ALA A 18 -1.21 15.66 43.14
C ALA A 18 -1.03 16.71 42.03
N ALA A 19 -1.23 18.00 42.34
CA ALA A 19 -0.99 19.08 41.39
C ALA A 19 0.48 19.20 40.99
N VAL A 20 1.42 19.05 41.93
CA VAL A 20 2.86 19.08 41.64
C VAL A 20 3.28 17.90 40.75
N ILE A 21 2.77 16.69 41.04
CA ILE A 21 3.05 15.51 40.21
C ILE A 21 2.49 15.69 38.79
N LEU A 22 1.27 16.24 38.65
CA LEU A 22 0.67 16.52 37.35
C LEU A 22 1.54 17.47 36.53
N VAL A 23 2.04 18.55 37.14
CA VAL A 23 2.93 19.52 36.47
C VAL A 23 4.24 18.86 36.04
N LEU A 24 4.84 18.00 36.88
CA LEU A 24 6.07 17.29 36.55
C LEU A 24 5.89 16.31 35.37
N VAL A 25 4.75 15.60 35.32
CA VAL A 25 4.44 14.69 34.21
C VAL A 25 4.26 15.46 32.89
N VAL A 26 3.56 16.60 32.92
CA VAL A 26 3.41 17.45 31.73
C VAL A 26 4.75 18.02 31.26
N ALA A 27 5.60 18.47 32.18
CA ALA A 27 6.95 18.94 31.85
C ALA A 27 7.80 17.83 31.22
N LEU A 28 7.70 16.59 31.71
CA LEU A 28 8.44 15.45 31.15
C LEU A 28 7.99 15.12 29.72
N ILE A 29 6.69 15.21 29.44
CA ILE A 29 6.12 14.98 28.10
C ILE A 29 6.59 16.06 27.12
N LEU A 30 6.63 17.33 27.55
CA LEU A 30 7.12 18.42 26.71
C LEU A 30 8.63 18.33 26.43
N LEU A 31 9.41 17.80 27.36
CA LEU A 31 10.86 17.56 27.17
C LEU A 31 11.17 16.34 26.29
N TRP A 32 10.19 15.49 26.00
CA TRP A 32 10.32 14.32 25.12
C TRP A 32 9.73 14.51 23.72
N GLN A 33 9.40 15.74 23.32
CA GLN A 33 9.11 16.02 21.92
C GLN A 33 10.42 16.05 21.13
N PRO A 34 10.66 15.09 20.20
CA PRO A 34 11.80 15.19 19.30
C PRO A 34 11.65 16.46 18.48
N THR A 35 12.63 17.36 18.58
CA THR A 35 12.78 18.52 17.70
C THR A 35 12.97 18.03 16.27
N SER A 36 11.90 18.05 15.49
CA SER A 36 11.95 17.88 14.04
C SER A 36 12.56 19.12 13.40
N ASP A 37 13.86 19.31 13.58
CA ASP A 37 14.68 20.28 12.85
C ASP A 37 15.15 19.66 11.54
N GLU A 38 14.25 19.51 10.57
CA GLU A 38 14.66 19.17 9.20
C GLU A 38 13.77 19.82 8.13
N GLN A 39 13.49 21.12 8.30
CA GLN A 39 12.87 21.89 7.24
C GLN A 39 13.32 23.36 7.24
N SER A 40 14.59 23.61 6.94
CA SER A 40 15.04 24.85 6.28
C SER A 40 16.53 24.79 5.98
N LYS A 41 16.89 24.33 4.77
CA LYS A 41 18.14 24.65 4.05
C LYS A 41 18.10 24.01 2.66
N LEU A 42 17.22 24.51 1.80
CA LEU A 42 17.35 24.26 0.36
C LEU A 42 16.69 25.40 -0.43
N SER A 43 17.26 26.59 -0.33
CA SER A 43 16.95 27.71 -1.23
C SER A 43 18.07 28.73 -1.18
N GLU A 44 19.29 28.33 -1.54
CA GLU A 44 20.24 29.27 -2.12
C GLU A 44 21.29 28.52 -2.93
N ASP A 45 21.55 29.05 -4.11
CA ASP A 45 22.55 28.65 -5.09
C ASP A 45 22.22 27.55 -6.12
N LEU A 46 21.43 27.94 -7.13
CA LEU A 46 21.57 27.38 -8.49
C LEU A 46 21.46 28.52 -9.51
N LYS A 47 22.52 29.33 -9.63
CA LYS A 47 22.82 30.01 -10.89
C LYS A 47 23.67 29.06 -11.74
N THR A 48 23.06 27.98 -12.21
CA THR A 48 23.70 27.03 -13.12
C THR A 48 23.37 27.44 -14.54
N GLU A 49 24.39 27.90 -15.24
CA GLU A 49 24.43 28.02 -16.70
C GLU A 49 23.88 26.74 -17.34
N PRO A 50 23.06 26.80 -18.42
CA PRO A 50 22.48 25.61 -19.01
C PRO A 50 23.60 24.71 -19.54
N GLN A 51 23.94 23.67 -18.78
CA GLN A 51 24.73 22.58 -19.31
C GLN A 51 23.88 21.88 -20.36
N VAL A 52 24.28 22.07 -21.62
CA VAL A 52 23.86 21.23 -22.72
C VAL A 52 24.38 19.84 -22.38
N PHE A 53 23.51 19.01 -21.80
CA PHE A 53 23.74 17.58 -21.72
C PHE A 53 23.79 17.09 -23.16
N ASP A 54 24.99 16.79 -23.62
CA ASP A 54 25.16 16.00 -24.83
C ASP A 54 24.42 14.70 -24.55
N SER A 55 23.33 14.49 -25.29
CA SER A 55 22.44 13.35 -25.14
C SER A 55 23.19 12.14 -25.66
N ALA A 56 24.12 11.64 -24.85
CA ALA A 56 24.77 10.38 -25.05
C ALA A 56 23.64 9.36 -25.11
N SER A 57 23.39 8.83 -26.31
CA SER A 57 22.45 7.77 -26.56
C SER A 57 22.87 6.57 -25.71
N VAL A 58 22.36 6.52 -24.47
CA VAL A 58 22.40 5.32 -23.64
C VAL A 58 21.56 4.32 -24.41
N LYS A 59 22.24 3.42 -25.13
CA LYS A 59 21.64 2.19 -25.63
C LYS A 59 21.05 1.48 -24.43
N THR A 60 19.78 1.78 -24.16
CA THR A 60 19.04 1.14 -23.08
C THR A 60 18.86 -0.29 -23.55
N ASP A 61 19.61 -1.18 -22.92
CA ASP A 61 19.59 -2.61 -23.22
C ASP A 61 18.14 -3.10 -23.23
N GLU A 62 17.67 -3.68 -24.33
CA GLU A 62 16.25 -4.05 -24.48
C GLU A 62 15.78 -4.99 -23.37
N THR A 63 16.70 -5.83 -22.86
CA THR A 63 16.48 -6.70 -21.70
C THR A 63 16.08 -5.93 -20.44
N SER A 64 16.63 -4.72 -20.23
CA SER A 64 16.28 -3.88 -19.07
C SER A 64 14.89 -3.27 -19.17
N LYS A 65 14.47 -2.89 -20.40
CA LYS A 65 13.13 -2.35 -20.67
C LYS A 65 12.06 -3.42 -20.50
N ASP A 66 12.30 -4.61 -21.06
CA ASP A 66 11.38 -5.74 -20.96
C ASP A 66 11.16 -6.17 -19.51
N LEU A 67 12.22 -6.24 -18.72
CA LEU A 67 12.14 -6.59 -17.30
C LEU A 67 11.35 -5.54 -16.49
N LEU A 68 11.54 -4.26 -16.79
CA LEU A 68 10.76 -3.18 -16.18
C LEU A 68 9.27 -3.28 -16.56
N ALA A 69 8.97 -3.51 -17.84
CA ALA A 69 7.60 -3.68 -18.31
C ALA A 69 6.90 -4.89 -17.66
N LEU A 70 7.61 -6.01 -17.53
CA LEU A 70 7.14 -7.20 -16.82
C LEU A 70 6.77 -6.88 -15.36
N ARG A 71 7.66 -6.21 -14.63
CA ARG A 71 7.46 -5.81 -13.23
C ARG A 71 6.25 -4.88 -13.07
N LEU A 72 6.17 -3.85 -13.91
CA LEU A 72 5.05 -2.90 -13.90
C LEU A 72 3.72 -3.58 -14.21
N ALA A 73 3.68 -4.47 -15.20
CA ALA A 73 2.49 -5.24 -15.54
C ALA A 73 2.04 -6.10 -14.35
N ALA A 74 2.97 -6.83 -13.73
CA ALA A 74 2.69 -7.69 -12.58
C ALA A 74 2.18 -6.91 -11.36
N ARG A 75 2.82 -5.79 -11.03
CA ARG A 75 2.45 -4.92 -9.91
C ARG A 75 1.07 -4.30 -10.11
N ASN A 76 0.88 -3.62 -11.24
CA ASN A 76 -0.39 -2.95 -11.55
C ASN A 76 -1.55 -3.94 -11.60
N PHE A 77 -1.33 -5.12 -12.21
CA PHE A 77 -2.32 -6.18 -12.22
C PHE A 77 -2.67 -6.60 -10.79
N THR A 78 -1.67 -6.95 -9.97
CA THR A 78 -1.87 -7.49 -8.63
C THR A 78 -2.60 -6.50 -7.72
N GLU A 79 -2.19 -5.23 -7.73
CA GLU A 79 -2.81 -4.20 -6.89
C GLU A 79 -4.27 -3.96 -7.29
N ARG A 80 -4.59 -3.91 -8.59
CA ARG A 80 -5.96 -3.72 -9.07
C ARG A 80 -6.81 -4.98 -8.91
N TYR A 81 -6.29 -6.15 -9.26
CA TYR A 81 -7.00 -7.43 -9.18
C TYR A 81 -7.38 -7.79 -7.74
N LEU A 82 -6.49 -7.54 -6.77
CA LEU A 82 -6.74 -7.85 -5.36
C LEU A 82 -7.45 -6.73 -4.58
N SER A 83 -7.55 -5.53 -5.14
CA SER A 83 -8.31 -4.44 -4.52
C SER A 83 -9.76 -4.49 -4.97
N PHE A 84 -10.69 -4.63 -4.03
CA PHE A 84 -12.12 -4.70 -4.34
C PHE A 84 -12.94 -4.02 -3.25
N SER A 85 -14.18 -3.67 -3.57
CA SER A 85 -15.17 -3.25 -2.60
C SER A 85 -16.50 -3.93 -2.90
N ASN A 86 -17.27 -4.19 -1.86
CA ASN A 86 -18.63 -4.70 -2.02
C ASN A 86 -19.62 -3.67 -2.59
N GLN A 87 -19.15 -2.47 -2.95
CA GLN A 87 -19.94 -1.44 -3.63
C GLN A 87 -19.70 -1.37 -5.14
N ASN A 88 -18.61 -1.94 -5.66
CA ASN A 88 -18.23 -1.89 -7.08
C ASN A 88 -17.85 -3.28 -7.60
N TRP A 89 -18.76 -4.21 -7.35
CA TRP A 89 -18.57 -5.65 -7.49
C TRP A 89 -17.96 -6.09 -8.83
N GLY A 90 -16.73 -6.60 -8.77
CA GLY A 90 -16.04 -7.17 -9.91
C GLY A 90 -15.51 -6.15 -10.92
N GLU A 91 -15.78 -4.86 -10.74
CA GLU A 91 -15.24 -3.82 -11.63
C GLU A 91 -13.72 -3.85 -11.65
N ASN A 92 -13.10 -4.19 -10.52
CA ASN A 92 -11.65 -4.34 -10.42
C ASN A 92 -11.12 -5.48 -11.32
N ILE A 93 -11.83 -6.61 -11.36
CA ILE A 93 -11.49 -7.77 -12.21
C ILE A 93 -11.71 -7.42 -13.69
N GLU A 94 -12.84 -6.79 -14.01
CA GLU A 94 -13.15 -6.34 -15.38
C GLU A 94 -12.11 -5.32 -15.87
N ALA A 95 -11.70 -4.38 -15.02
CA ALA A 95 -10.74 -3.33 -15.37
C ALA A 95 -9.32 -3.85 -15.67
N VAL A 96 -8.96 -5.06 -15.23
CA VAL A 96 -7.69 -5.72 -15.57
C VAL A 96 -7.84 -6.88 -16.54
N ARG A 97 -9.06 -7.14 -17.04
CA ARG A 97 -9.34 -8.27 -17.94
C ARG A 97 -8.53 -8.22 -19.23
N ILE A 98 -8.26 -7.01 -19.73
CA ILE A 98 -7.40 -6.77 -20.91
C ILE A 98 -5.93 -7.14 -20.67
N ASN A 99 -5.50 -7.26 -19.41
CA ASN A 99 -4.14 -7.62 -19.03
C ASN A 99 -3.98 -9.13 -18.79
N MET A 100 -5.00 -9.93 -19.07
CA MET A 100 -5.03 -11.38 -18.84
C MET A 100 -4.96 -12.15 -20.16
N THR A 101 -4.35 -13.34 -20.13
CA THR A 101 -4.58 -14.35 -21.17
C THR A 101 -5.99 -14.92 -21.05
N LYS A 102 -6.48 -15.58 -22.09
CA LYS A 102 -7.79 -16.26 -22.05
C LYS A 102 -7.91 -17.23 -20.87
N GLN A 103 -6.84 -17.99 -20.58
CA GLN A 103 -6.79 -18.90 -19.45
C GLN A 103 -6.99 -18.18 -18.10
N MET A 104 -6.32 -17.05 -17.91
CA MET A 104 -6.45 -16.26 -16.68
C MET A 104 -7.83 -15.58 -16.59
N GLN A 105 -8.42 -15.16 -17.71
CA GLN A 105 -9.79 -14.63 -17.73
C GLN A 105 -10.80 -15.68 -17.25
N GLU A 106 -10.70 -16.92 -17.73
CA GLU A 106 -11.57 -18.02 -17.29
C GLU A 106 -11.40 -18.32 -15.79
N ALA A 107 -10.16 -18.25 -15.27
CA ALA A 107 -9.90 -18.38 -13.84
C ALA A 107 -10.52 -17.21 -13.03
N ALA A 108 -10.42 -16.00 -13.55
CA ALA A 108 -11.00 -14.81 -12.91
C ALA A 108 -12.53 -14.84 -12.90
N ASP A 109 -13.18 -15.39 -13.93
CA ASP A 109 -14.63 -15.57 -13.99
C ASP A 109 -15.14 -16.51 -12.90
N SER A 110 -14.42 -17.61 -12.67
CA SER A 110 -14.73 -18.53 -11.57
C SER A 110 -14.63 -17.84 -10.21
N GLU A 111 -13.64 -16.99 -10.01
CA GLU A 111 -13.50 -16.23 -8.76
C GLU A 111 -14.61 -15.19 -8.61
N LEU A 112 -14.92 -14.45 -9.66
CA LEU A 112 -16.00 -13.46 -9.65
C LEU A 112 -17.35 -14.10 -9.29
N GLN A 113 -17.62 -15.31 -9.76
CA GLN A 113 -18.83 -16.04 -9.40
C GLN A 113 -18.90 -16.35 -7.90
N LYS A 114 -17.83 -16.89 -7.31
CA LYS A 114 -17.79 -17.19 -5.87
C LYS A 114 -18.04 -15.94 -5.04
N VAL A 115 -17.38 -14.84 -5.41
CA VAL A 115 -17.44 -13.62 -4.61
C VAL A 115 -18.91 -13.11 -4.67
N ARG A 116 -19.58 -13.14 -5.84
CA ARG A 116 -21.00 -12.72 -5.98
C ARG A 116 -21.97 -13.50 -5.09
N GLU A 117 -21.70 -14.77 -4.82
CA GLU A 117 -22.54 -15.63 -3.97
C GLU A 117 -22.49 -15.24 -2.48
N PHE A 118 -21.42 -14.55 -2.04
CA PHE A 118 -21.26 -14.10 -0.64
C PHE A 118 -21.65 -12.62 -0.42
N TYR A 119 -22.43 -12.04 -1.34
CA TYR A 119 -22.84 -10.63 -1.24
C TYR A 119 -23.68 -10.36 0.01
N ASN A 120 -23.23 -9.40 0.81
CA ASN A 120 -24.00 -8.82 1.91
C ASN A 120 -23.91 -7.28 1.83
N ALA A 121 -25.08 -6.63 1.73
CA ALA A 121 -25.22 -5.18 1.56
C ALA A 121 -25.20 -4.41 2.89
N ASP A 122 -25.34 -5.10 4.02
CA ASP A 122 -25.64 -4.47 5.30
C ASP A 122 -24.43 -3.76 5.91
N ASN A 123 -23.21 -4.09 5.48
CA ASN A 123 -21.98 -3.45 5.93
C ASN A 123 -20.99 -3.23 4.78
N PHE A 124 -20.35 -2.06 4.76
CA PHE A 124 -19.24 -1.81 3.84
C PHE A 124 -18.08 -2.77 4.12
N TYR A 125 -17.61 -3.42 3.05
CA TYR A 125 -16.38 -4.20 3.06
C TYR A 125 -15.53 -3.84 1.84
N GLY A 126 -14.27 -3.47 2.11
CA GLY A 126 -13.32 -3.13 1.07
C GLY A 126 -11.93 -3.66 1.38
N VAL A 127 -11.19 -4.00 0.33
CA VAL A 127 -9.80 -4.43 0.38
C VAL A 127 -9.00 -3.51 -0.51
N SER A 128 -7.94 -2.94 0.03
CA SER A 128 -6.92 -2.20 -0.73
C SER A 128 -5.60 -2.96 -0.67
N THR A 129 -4.97 -3.17 -1.81
CA THR A 129 -3.75 -3.97 -1.91
C THR A 129 -2.58 -3.13 -2.40
N LYS A 130 -1.41 -3.33 -1.81
CA LYS A 130 -0.14 -2.73 -2.23
C LYS A 130 0.92 -3.82 -2.37
N VAL A 131 1.68 -3.81 -3.46
CA VAL A 131 2.86 -4.67 -3.61
C VAL A 131 4.04 -4.01 -2.89
N LEU A 132 4.64 -4.71 -1.94
CA LEU A 132 5.77 -4.23 -1.16
C LEU A 132 7.10 -4.59 -1.81
N ALA A 133 7.23 -5.83 -2.26
CA ALA A 133 8.44 -6.37 -2.84
C ALA A 133 8.11 -7.38 -3.93
N GLU A 134 9.07 -7.56 -4.84
CA GLU A 134 8.96 -8.48 -5.97
C GLU A 134 10.30 -9.17 -6.22
N ARG A 135 10.26 -10.47 -6.50
CA ARG A 135 11.41 -11.25 -6.95
C ARG A 135 11.07 -11.85 -8.31
N VAL A 136 11.89 -11.55 -9.31
CA VAL A 136 11.68 -12.02 -10.68
C VAL A 136 12.51 -13.27 -10.95
N THR A 137 11.86 -14.27 -11.52
CA THR A 137 12.49 -15.44 -12.14
C THR A 137 12.13 -15.43 -13.62
N LEU A 138 13.13 -15.20 -14.47
CA LEU A 138 12.95 -15.26 -15.91
C LEU A 138 13.07 -16.72 -16.37
N ASN A 139 12.18 -17.13 -17.26
CA ASN A 139 12.26 -18.43 -17.91
C ASN A 139 12.67 -18.23 -19.37
N ASP A 140 13.48 -19.13 -19.91
CA ASP A 140 14.04 -19.06 -21.27
C ASP A 140 12.98 -19.06 -22.40
N LYS A 141 11.70 -19.26 -22.07
CA LYS A 141 10.57 -19.48 -23.00
C LYS A 141 9.59 -18.31 -23.11
N GLN A 142 10.10 -17.07 -23.27
CA GLN A 142 9.28 -15.85 -23.47
C GLN A 142 8.26 -15.54 -22.35
N GLY A 143 8.48 -16.11 -21.16
CA GLY A 143 7.62 -15.94 -19.98
C GLY A 143 8.43 -15.49 -18.77
N GLY A 144 7.78 -14.76 -17.87
CA GLY A 144 8.36 -14.33 -16.60
C GLY A 144 7.49 -14.78 -15.44
N GLU A 145 8.11 -15.28 -14.37
CA GLU A 145 7.43 -15.55 -13.11
C GLU A 145 7.92 -14.55 -12.05
N LEU A 146 7.00 -14.03 -11.23
CA LEU A 146 7.35 -13.18 -10.10
C LEU A 146 6.72 -13.72 -8.82
N GLU A 147 7.49 -13.67 -7.75
CA GLU A 147 6.98 -13.76 -6.38
C GLU A 147 6.77 -12.35 -5.85
N LEU A 148 5.56 -12.05 -5.41
CA LEU A 148 5.15 -10.74 -4.91
C LEU A 148 4.82 -10.84 -3.42
N GLU A 149 5.40 -9.94 -2.62
CA GLU A 149 4.97 -9.73 -1.24
C GLU A 149 3.99 -8.56 -1.22
N VAL A 150 2.79 -8.78 -0.70
CA VAL A 150 1.71 -7.80 -0.73
C VAL A 150 1.19 -7.50 0.66
N GLN A 151 0.76 -6.25 0.84
CA GLN A 151 -0.02 -5.79 1.98
C GLN A 151 -1.46 -5.60 1.54
N LYS A 152 -2.40 -6.23 2.26
CA LYS A 152 -3.83 -6.02 2.13
C LYS A 152 -4.33 -5.25 3.34
N VAL A 153 -5.08 -4.19 3.09
CA VAL A 153 -5.81 -3.43 4.12
C VAL A 153 -7.28 -3.72 3.93
N GLU A 154 -7.84 -4.49 4.85
CA GLU A 154 -9.26 -4.83 4.87
C GLU A 154 -10.00 -3.84 5.77
N LYS A 155 -11.09 -3.26 5.26
CA LYS A 155 -11.94 -2.32 5.98
C LYS A 155 -13.35 -2.87 6.08
N VAL A 156 -13.85 -2.97 7.31
CA VAL A 156 -15.25 -3.33 7.61
C VAL A 156 -15.84 -2.24 8.50
N GLY A 157 -16.70 -1.39 7.94
CA GLY A 157 -17.16 -0.18 8.63
C GLY A 157 -15.98 0.68 9.12
N SER A 158 -15.86 0.89 10.44
CA SER A 158 -14.75 1.64 11.06
C SER A 158 -13.54 0.78 11.43
N LYS A 159 -13.62 -0.55 11.32
CA LYS A 159 -12.52 -1.45 11.66
C LYS A 159 -11.58 -1.63 10.47
N GLN A 160 -10.29 -1.69 10.76
CA GLN A 160 -9.26 -1.97 9.77
C GLN A 160 -8.38 -3.14 10.22
N ASN A 161 -8.06 -4.04 9.29
CA ASN A 161 -7.12 -5.13 9.48
C ASN A 161 -6.02 -5.07 8.41
N ILE A 162 -4.78 -5.34 8.79
CA ILE A 162 -3.63 -5.36 7.87
C ILE A 162 -3.12 -6.79 7.76
N ILE A 163 -3.05 -7.31 6.54
CA ILE A 163 -2.65 -8.69 6.26
C ILE A 163 -1.49 -8.66 5.26
N TYR A 164 -0.47 -9.47 5.51
CA TYR A 164 0.64 -9.68 4.57
C TYR A 164 0.51 -11.05 3.91
N LYS A 165 0.64 -11.09 2.59
CA LYS A 165 0.49 -12.30 1.79
C LYS A 165 1.56 -12.37 0.72
N LYS A 166 1.79 -13.57 0.21
CA LYS A 166 2.68 -13.80 -0.93
C LYS A 166 1.89 -14.36 -2.09
N TYR A 167 2.15 -13.85 -3.28
CA TYR A 167 1.54 -14.30 -4.51
C TYR A 167 2.61 -14.70 -5.51
N LYS A 168 2.29 -15.67 -6.35
CA LYS A 168 3.08 -16.04 -7.51
C LYS A 168 2.28 -15.71 -8.76
N ILE A 169 2.88 -14.90 -9.62
CA ILE A 169 2.28 -14.45 -10.88
C ILE A 169 3.16 -14.88 -12.05
N GLY A 170 2.55 -15.52 -13.04
CA GLY A 170 3.20 -15.89 -14.29
C GLY A 170 2.65 -15.03 -15.42
N LEU A 171 3.55 -14.42 -16.19
CA LEU A 171 3.23 -13.59 -17.34
C LEU A 171 3.84 -14.17 -18.62
N LEU A 172 3.11 -14.02 -19.72
CA LEU A 172 3.55 -14.37 -21.06
C LEU A 172 3.66 -13.10 -21.89
N LYS A 173 4.74 -12.98 -22.67
CA LYS A 173 4.87 -11.89 -23.63
C LYS A 173 4.03 -12.23 -24.86
N ASN A 174 3.12 -11.33 -25.23
CA ASN A 174 2.37 -11.40 -26.48
C ASN A 174 2.65 -10.11 -27.26
N ASN A 175 3.44 -10.22 -28.32
CA ASN A 175 4.03 -9.08 -29.04
C ASN A 175 4.81 -8.16 -28.08
N GLU A 176 4.37 -6.92 -27.90
CA GLU A 176 4.99 -5.92 -27.02
C GLU A 176 4.35 -5.85 -25.62
N THR A 177 3.35 -6.68 -25.34
CA THR A 177 2.55 -6.60 -24.11
C THR A 177 2.75 -7.84 -23.24
N TRP A 178 2.94 -7.63 -21.94
CA TRP A 178 2.93 -8.70 -20.94
C TRP A 178 1.50 -8.97 -20.49
N LEU A 179 1.06 -10.21 -20.63
CA LEU A 179 -0.26 -10.68 -20.20
C LEU A 179 -0.10 -11.66 -19.05
N VAL A 180 -0.95 -11.52 -18.03
CA VAL A 180 -1.00 -12.43 -16.89
C VAL A 180 -1.63 -13.73 -17.32
N ASN A 181 -0.89 -14.82 -17.13
CA ASN A 181 -1.33 -16.17 -17.46
C ASN A 181 -1.72 -16.99 -16.24
N THR A 182 -1.05 -16.77 -15.11
CA THR A 182 -1.37 -17.45 -13.84
C THR A 182 -1.22 -16.49 -12.68
N PHE A 183 -2.06 -16.65 -11.66
CA PHE A 183 -2.01 -15.86 -10.44
C PHE A 183 -2.51 -16.71 -9.28
N ARG A 184 -1.69 -16.90 -8.23
CA ARG A 184 -2.02 -17.73 -7.07
C ARG A 184 -1.38 -17.24 -5.78
N GLU A 185 -2.07 -17.41 -4.66
CA GLU A 185 -1.49 -17.24 -3.32
C GLU A 185 -0.51 -18.40 -3.04
N MET A 186 0.57 -18.12 -2.29
CA MET A 186 1.60 -19.09 -1.88
C MET A 186 1.48 -19.46 -0.39
#